data_AF-A0A925SZM7-F1
#
_entry.id   AF-A0A925SZM7-F1
#
_cell.length_a   1.000
_cell.length_b   1.000
_cell.length_c   1.000
_cell.angle_alpha   90.00
_cell.angle_beta   90.00
_cell.angle_gamma   90.00
#
_symmetry.space_group_name_H-M   'P 1'
#
loop_
_entity.id
_entity.type
_entity.pdbx_description
1 polymer ?
#
loop_
_entity_poly.entity_id
_entity_poly.type
_entity_poly.pdbx_seq_one_letter_code
_entity_poly.pdbx_strand_id
1 'polypeptide(L)' 'MTDRIAVVGAGQMGNGIAHVFAQSGFPVTMIDVSQEALDKGRGTIARNIERQVKKGT' A
#
# COMPACT_ATOMS: atom_id res chain seq x y z
N MET A 1 -13.74 -13.19 -11.28
CA MET A 1 -14.19 -12.08 -10.42
C MET A 1 -12.93 -11.38 -9.97
N THR A 2 -12.75 -10.09 -10.24
CA THR A 2 -11.55 -9.37 -9.81
C THR A 2 -11.88 -8.71 -8.48
N ASP A 3 -11.51 -9.35 -7.38
CA ASP A 3 -11.77 -8.82 -6.04
C ASP A 3 -10.92 -7.57 -5.82
N ARG A 4 -11.57 -6.42 -5.68
CA ARG A 4 -10.91 -5.13 -5.44
C ARG A 4 -10.96 -4.80 -3.95
N ILE A 5 -9.81 -4.51 -3.37
CA ILE A 5 -9.66 -4.21 -1.94
C ILE A 5 -9.66 -2.71 -1.74
N ALA A 6 -10.53 -2.21 -0.84
CA ALA A 6 -10.52 -0.82 -0.41
C ALA A 6 -9.95 -0.74 1.02
N VAL A 7 -8.93 0.09 1.21
CA VAL A 7 -8.32 0.36 2.52
C VAL A 7 -8.63 1.80 2.91
N VAL A 8 -9.40 1.96 3.98
CA VAL A 8 -9.77 3.29 4.52
C VAL A 8 -8.82 3.62 5.67
N GLY A 9 -8.01 4.66 5.47
CA GLY A 9 -6.93 5.10 6.35
C GLY A 9 -5.55 4.75 5.78
N ALA A 10 -4.70 5.77 5.61
CA ALA A 10 -3.32 5.70 5.12
C ALA A 10 -2.27 5.75 6.24
N GLY A 11 -2.68 5.46 7.48
CA GLY A 11 -1.79 5.35 8.63
C GLY A 11 -0.86 4.12 8.59
N GLN A 12 -0.17 3.84 9.68
CA GLN A 12 0.80 2.72 9.74
C GLN A 12 0.18 1.37 9.34
N MET A 13 -0.98 1.02 9.91
CA MET A 13 -1.66 -0.24 9.62
C MET A 13 -2.22 -0.27 8.19
N GLY A 14 -2.83 0.81 7.74
CA GLY A 14 -3.39 0.91 6.38
C GLY A 14 -2.34 0.71 5.29
N ASN A 15 -1.14 1.24 5.48
CA ASN A 15 -0.02 1.00 4.57
C ASN A 15 0.41 -0.45 4.53
N GLY A 16 0.49 -1.12 5.69
CA GLY A 16 0.83 -2.54 5.76
C GLY A 16 -0.20 -3.42 5.06
N ILE A 17 -1.50 -3.18 5.34
CA ILE A 17 -2.60 -3.90 4.71
C ILE A 17 -2.59 -3.71 3.20
N ALA A 18 -2.50 -2.46 2.74
CA ALA A 18 -2.47 -2.15 1.31
C ALA A 18 -1.26 -2.78 0.61
N HIS A 19 -0.09 -2.75 1.25
CA HIS A 19 1.13 -3.35 0.74
C HIS A 19 1.00 -4.87 0.54
N VAL A 20 0.50 -5.60 1.54
CA VAL A 20 0.36 -7.06 1.46
C VAL A 20 -0.63 -7.49 0.38
N PHE A 21 -1.79 -6.82 0.29
CA PHE A 21 -2.77 -7.14 -0.76
C PHE A 21 -2.25 -6.78 -2.15
N ALA A 22 -1.57 -5.64 -2.30
CA ALA A 22 -0.97 -5.24 -3.58
C ALA A 22 0.11 -6.24 -4.02
N GLN A 23 0.95 -6.74 -3.09
CA GLN A 23 1.93 -7.78 -3.38
C GLN A 23 1.29 -9.13 -3.73
N SER A 24 0.13 -9.43 -3.16
CA SER A 24 -0.62 -10.65 -3.44
C SER A 24 -1.38 -10.60 -4.77
N GLY A 25 -1.21 -9.54 -5.57
CA GLY A 25 -1.82 -9.39 -6.89
C GLY A 25 -3.23 -8.82 -6.90
N PHE A 26 -3.73 -8.32 -5.76
CA PHE A 26 -5.05 -7.71 -5.69
C PHE A 26 -5.00 -6.23 -6.08
N PRO A 27 -5.97 -5.72 -6.85
CA PRO A 27 -6.15 -4.29 -7.03
C PRO A 27 -6.55 -3.63 -5.71
N VAL A 28 -5.71 -2.73 -5.19
CA VAL A 28 -5.95 -2.02 -3.92
C VAL A 28 -6.23 -0.54 -4.19
N THR A 29 -7.27 0.00 -3.55
CA THR A 29 -7.56 1.44 -3.50
C THR A 29 -7.44 1.92 -2.06
N MET A 30 -6.59 2.93 -1.83
CA MET A 30 -6.41 3.55 -0.52
C MET A 30 -7.18 4.87 -0.46
N ILE A 31 -7.92 5.09 0.63
CA ILE A 31 -8.78 6.26 0.83
C ILE A 31 -8.40 6.87 2.17
N ASP A 32 -8.10 8.15 2.20
CA ASP A 32 -7.87 8.93 3.42
C ASP A 32 -8.43 10.34 3.22
N VAL A 33 -8.74 11.02 4.31
CA VAL A 33 -9.17 12.43 4.29
C VAL A 33 -7.99 13.37 4.06
N SER A 34 -6.77 12.94 4.37
CA SER A 34 -5.54 13.72 4.20
C SER A 34 -4.73 13.24 3.00
N GLN A 35 -4.49 14.15 2.05
CA GLN A 35 -3.59 13.90 0.93
C GLN A 35 -2.16 13.63 1.40
N GLU A 36 -1.70 14.31 2.45
CA GLU A 36 -0.37 14.10 3.03
C GLU A 36 -0.21 12.66 3.56
N ALA A 37 -1.25 12.11 4.20
CA ALA A 37 -1.24 10.73 4.67
C ALA A 37 -1.15 9.74 3.50
N LEU A 38 -1.88 9.99 2.41
CA LEU A 38 -1.83 9.19 1.19
C LEU A 38 -0.44 9.22 0.55
N ASP A 39 0.17 10.40 0.42
CA ASP A 39 1.49 10.57 -0.20
C ASP A 39 2.58 9.89 0.64
N LYS A 40 2.52 10.06 1.97
CA LYS A 40 3.42 9.37 2.90
C LYS A 40 3.24 7.85 2.85
N GLY A 41 2.00 7.39 2.75
CA GLY A 41 1.67 5.98 2.62
C GLY A 41 2.23 5.37 1.35
N ARG A 42 1.95 6.00 0.20
CA ARG A 42 2.47 5.62 -1.10
C ARG A 42 3.99 5.62 -1.14
N GLY A 43 4.64 6.64 -0.59
CA GLY A 43 6.11 6.70 -0.50
C GLY A 43 6.69 5.59 0.40
N THR A 44 5.98 5.20 1.45
CA THR A 44 6.41 4.08 2.31
C THR A 44 6.29 2.73 1.60
N ILE A 45 5.18 2.49 0.90
CA ILE A 45 4.99 1.30 0.08
C ILE A 45 6.07 1.20 -1.01
N ALA A 46 6.33 2.30 -1.74
CA ALA A 46 7.37 2.34 -2.77
C ALA A 46 8.75 1.98 -2.21
N ARG A 47 9.17 2.60 -1.10
CA ARG A 47 10.45 2.29 -0.44
C ARG A 47 10.53 0.83 0.03
N ASN A 48 9.43 0.25 0.49
CA ASN A 48 9.40 -1.15 0.92
C ASN A 48 9.54 -2.11 -0.26
N ILE A 49 8.92 -1.79 -1.40
CA ILE A 49 9.09 -2.56 -2.65
C ILE A 49 10.54 -2.43 -3.14
N GLU A 50 11.11 -1.23 -3.19
CA GLU A 50 12.50 -1.02 -3.59
C GLU A 50 13.49 -1.81 -2.71
N ARG A 51 13.26 -1.86 -1.39
CA ARG A 51 14.09 -2.63 -0.47
C ARG A 51 14.00 -4.14 -0.72
N GLN A 52 12.82 -4.63 -1.05
CA GLN A 52 12.59 -6.05 -1.39
C GLN A 52 13.30 -6.41 -2.70
N VAL A 53 13.11 -5.60 -3.74
CA VAL A 53 13.83 -5.73 -5.02
C VAL A 53 15.35 -5.75 -4.82
N LYS A 54 15.89 -4.84 -3.99
CA LYS A 54 17.33 -4.80 -3.66
C LYS A 54 17.81 -6.03 -2.90
N LYS A 55 16.95 -6.67 -2.10
CA LYS A 55 17.25 -7.92 -1.40
C LYS A 55 17.10 -9.16 -2.30
N GLY A 56 16.50 -9.02 -3.49
CA GLY A 56 16.19 -10.14 -4.36
C GLY A 56 15.00 -10.98 -3.88
N THR A 57 14.10 -10.38 -3.09
CA THR A 57 12.89 -11.00 -2.52
C THR A 57 11.65 -10.22 -2.91
#